data_AF-A0A9Q4GAT5-F1
#
_entry.id   AF-A0A9Q4GAT5-F1
#
_cell.length_a   1.000
_cell.length_b   1.000
_cell.length_c   1.000
_cell.angle_alpha   90.00
_cell.angle_beta   90.00
_cell.angle_gamma   90.00
#
_symmetry.space_group_name_H-M   'P 1'
#
loop_
_entity.id
_entity.type
_entity.pdbx_description
1 polymer ?
#
loop_
_entity_poly.entity_id
_entity_poly.type
_entity_poly.pdbx_seq_one_letter_code
_entity_poly.pdbx_strand_id
1 'polypeptide(L)'
;MKALTFIITLILSVACFSQQDTNKVDCKTCRKHPGVIGPAFKIHGVLSYWNGNPSVRIWKVGTKKIYGVSEQRFYKEGYYNLPQWLPTIGFDEEITGDFVLYPFTKEKTGVMPLVCIDTVYNMKVRKRK
;
A
#
# COMPACT_ATOMS: atom_id res chain seq x y z
N MET A 1 51.50 -15.16 50.30
CA MET A 1 50.38 -14.43 50.93
C MET A 1 49.88 -13.37 49.96
N LYS A 2 48.55 -13.25 49.89
CA LYS A 2 47.71 -12.26 49.16
C LYS A 2 47.47 -12.50 47.67
N ALA A 3 46.18 -12.68 47.41
CA ALA A 3 45.48 -12.87 46.15
C ALA A 3 45.15 -11.53 45.47
N LEU A 4 44.33 -11.62 44.41
CA LEU A 4 43.60 -10.56 43.69
C LEU A 4 44.43 -9.84 42.60
N THR A 5 43.99 -9.62 41.36
CA THR A 5 42.61 -9.38 40.88
C THR A 5 42.56 -9.56 39.35
N PHE A 6 41.45 -10.12 38.83
CA PHE A 6 41.03 -10.01 37.44
C PHE A 6 40.87 -8.54 37.01
N ILE A 7 41.09 -8.21 35.73
CA ILE A 7 40.18 -7.44 34.84
C ILE A 7 40.78 -7.45 33.43
N ILE A 8 40.12 -8.18 32.53
CA ILE A 8 40.29 -8.11 31.07
C ILE A 8 39.16 -7.21 30.57
N THR A 9 39.48 -6.12 29.89
CA THR A 9 38.69 -5.53 28.78
C THR A 9 39.37 -4.24 28.28
N LEU A 10 39.77 -4.20 27.00
CA LEU A 10 39.77 -2.94 26.25
C LEU A 10 39.27 -3.23 24.82
N ILE A 11 38.19 -2.55 24.49
CA ILE A 11 37.23 -2.85 23.43
C ILE A 11 37.72 -2.26 22.10
N LEU A 12 37.80 -3.09 21.05
CA LEU A 12 37.80 -2.65 19.66
C LEU A 12 36.42 -2.06 19.35
N SER A 13 36.31 -0.74 19.21
CA SER A 13 35.12 -0.11 18.64
C SER A 13 35.43 0.41 17.24
N VAL A 14 35.12 -0.43 16.25
CA VAL A 14 34.89 -0.02 14.86
C VAL A 14 33.73 0.98 14.89
N ALA A 15 34.00 2.24 14.54
CA ALA A 15 32.95 3.22 14.34
C ALA A 15 32.18 2.83 13.07
N CYS A 16 31.08 2.09 13.24
CA CYS A 16 30.13 1.86 12.17
C CYS A 16 29.40 3.19 11.92
N PHE A 17 29.85 3.95 10.92
CA PHE A 17 29.13 5.10 10.39
C PHE A 17 27.74 4.64 9.95
N SER A 18 26.71 4.97 10.74
CA SER A 18 25.32 4.79 10.32
C SER A 18 24.95 5.97 9.43
N GLN A 19 24.84 5.75 8.13
CA GLN A 19 24.28 6.73 7.20
C GLN A 19 22.78 6.87 7.49
N GLN A 20 22.39 7.95 8.17
CA GLN A 20 20.99 8.35 8.23
C GLN A 20 20.66 9.06 6.92
N ASP A 21 19.93 8.34 6.05
CA ASP A 21 19.43 8.84 4.79
C ASP A 21 18.28 9.84 5.05
N THR A 22 18.64 11.12 5.16
CA THR A 22 17.71 12.24 5.31
C THR A 22 17.16 12.62 3.93
N ASN A 23 16.10 11.94 3.48
CA ASN A 23 15.00 12.47 2.65
C ASN A 23 14.14 11.33 2.08
N LYS A 24 13.51 10.53 2.93
CA LYS A 24 12.30 9.80 2.51
C LYS A 24 11.11 10.68 2.83
N VAL A 25 10.43 11.15 1.79
CA VAL A 25 9.05 11.64 1.92
C VAL A 25 8.27 10.49 2.57
N ASP A 26 7.90 10.63 3.84
CA ASP A 26 7.07 9.66 4.54
C ASP A 26 5.65 9.78 3.98
N CYS A 27 5.43 9.18 2.80
CA CYS A 27 4.11 9.08 2.20
C CYS A 27 3.23 8.33 3.20
N LYS A 28 2.23 9.02 3.78
CA LYS A 28 1.37 8.43 4.79
C LYS A 28 0.55 7.33 4.13
N THR A 29 0.81 6.10 4.55
CA THR A 29 0.16 4.90 4.03
C THR A 29 -1.37 4.93 4.21
N CYS A 30 -2.07 4.18 3.35
CA CYS A 30 -3.51 3.93 3.45
C CYS A 30 -3.97 3.54 4.86
N ARG A 31 -3.18 2.74 5.58
CA ARG A 31 -3.46 2.29 6.95
C ARG A 31 -3.74 3.43 7.93
N LYS A 32 -3.07 4.57 7.76
CA LYS A 32 -3.20 5.74 8.66
C LYS A 32 -4.21 6.77 8.12
N HIS A 33 -4.84 6.51 6.98
CA HIS A 33 -5.74 7.47 6.36
C HIS A 33 -6.99 7.69 7.24
N PRO A 34 -7.33 8.94 7.61
CA PRO A 34 -8.41 9.22 8.56
C PRO A 34 -9.80 8.81 8.05
N GLY A 35 -9.96 8.64 6.73
CA GLY A 35 -11.18 8.14 6.11
C GLY A 35 -11.38 6.62 6.20
N VAL A 36 -10.42 5.84 6.72
CA VAL A 36 -10.54 4.38 6.88
C VAL A 36 -11.60 4.05 7.92
N ILE A 37 -12.55 3.19 7.56
CA ILE A 37 -13.71 2.86 8.41
C ILE A 37 -13.70 1.42 8.95
N GLY A 38 -12.64 0.66 8.71
CA GLY A 38 -12.58 -0.76 9.07
C GLY A 38 -11.21 -1.39 8.84
N PRO A 39 -11.04 -2.66 9.24
CA PRO A 39 -9.78 -3.38 9.09
C PRO A 39 -9.43 -3.61 7.62
N ALA A 40 -8.14 -3.88 7.37
CA ALA A 40 -7.69 -4.30 6.05
C ALA A 40 -8.30 -5.66 5.67
N PHE A 41 -8.49 -5.85 4.36
CA PHE A 41 -8.89 -7.14 3.79
C PHE A 41 -8.10 -7.43 2.51
N LYS A 42 -8.03 -8.70 2.13
CA LYS A 42 -7.27 -9.16 0.96
C LYS A 42 -8.21 -9.62 -0.15
N ILE A 43 -7.87 -9.31 -1.39
CA ILE A 43 -8.55 -9.84 -2.58
C ILE A 43 -7.53 -10.23 -3.65
N HIS A 44 -7.81 -11.30 -4.39
CA HIS A 44 -7.21 -11.48 -5.70
C HIS A 44 -7.99 -10.62 -6.70
N GLY A 45 -7.31 -9.73 -7.42
CA GLY A 45 -7.96 -8.69 -8.20
C GLY A 45 -7.26 -8.29 -9.48
N VAL A 46 -7.97 -7.50 -10.28
CA VAL A 46 -7.48 -6.88 -11.51
C VAL A 46 -7.76 -5.38 -11.44
N LEU A 47 -6.68 -4.59 -11.31
CA LEU A 47 -6.73 -3.13 -11.35
C LEU A 47 -6.66 -2.64 -12.80
N SER A 48 -7.58 -1.78 -13.19
CA SER A 48 -7.65 -1.19 -14.54
C SER A 48 -8.27 0.20 -14.51
N TYR A 49 -8.05 0.97 -15.59
CA TYR A 49 -8.65 2.29 -15.79
C TYR A 49 -9.94 2.21 -16.63
N TRP A 50 -10.94 2.97 -16.21
CA TRP A 50 -12.26 3.08 -16.83
C TRP A 50 -12.76 4.52 -16.83
N ASN A 51 -13.66 4.85 -17.76
CA ASN A 51 -14.35 6.13 -17.73
C ASN A 51 -15.32 6.22 -16.54
N GLY A 52 -15.36 7.40 -15.91
CA GLY A 52 -16.22 7.72 -14.76
C GLY A 52 -15.45 7.94 -13.46
N ASN A 53 -16.18 8.13 -12.36
CA ASN A 53 -15.62 8.40 -11.04
C ASN A 53 -16.01 7.28 -10.03
N PRO A 54 -15.05 6.51 -9.49
CA PRO A 54 -13.61 6.58 -9.75
C PRO A 54 -13.19 5.90 -11.06
N SER A 55 -12.09 6.39 -11.64
CA SER A 55 -11.53 5.86 -12.88
C SER A 55 -10.70 4.60 -12.63
N VAL A 56 -10.01 4.53 -11.49
CA VAL A 56 -9.24 3.35 -11.08
C VAL A 56 -10.16 2.37 -10.37
N ARG A 57 -10.20 1.13 -10.86
CA ARG A 57 -11.10 0.09 -10.36
C ARG A 57 -10.36 -1.22 -10.19
N ILE A 58 -10.69 -1.97 -9.14
CA ILE A 58 -10.19 -3.31 -8.88
C ILE A 58 -11.36 -4.28 -8.96
N TRP A 59 -11.39 -5.11 -10.00
CA TRP A 59 -12.33 -6.22 -10.09
C TRP A 59 -11.85 -7.38 -9.22
N LYS A 60 -12.71 -7.90 -8.34
CA LYS A 60 -12.41 -9.11 -7.56
C LYS A 60 -12.66 -10.33 -8.43
N VAL A 61 -11.58 -11.04 -8.74
CA VAL A 61 -11.59 -12.22 -9.63
C VAL A 61 -12.58 -13.26 -9.12
N GLY A 62 -13.34 -13.84 -10.04
CA GLY A 62 -14.36 -14.86 -9.74
C GLY A 62 -15.68 -14.30 -9.20
N THR A 63 -15.87 -12.98 -9.19
CA THR A 63 -17.11 -12.35 -8.70
C THR A 63 -17.59 -11.24 -9.64
N LYS A 64 -18.73 -10.62 -9.35
CA LYS A 64 -19.17 -9.37 -10.01
C LYS A 64 -18.75 -8.11 -9.23
N LYS A 65 -17.97 -8.26 -8.15
CA LYS A 65 -17.63 -7.18 -7.23
C LYS A 65 -16.49 -6.33 -7.80
N ILE A 66 -16.69 -5.03 -7.80
CA ILE A 66 -15.70 -4.03 -8.19
C ILE A 66 -15.49 -3.08 -7.01
N TYR A 67 -14.24 -2.75 -6.73
CA TYR A 67 -13.83 -1.72 -5.77
C TYR A 67 -13.30 -0.52 -6.53
N GLY A 68 -13.64 0.68 -6.07
CA GLY A 68 -13.14 1.93 -6.64
C GLY A 68 -12.02 2.52 -5.82
N VAL A 69 -10.96 3.01 -6.46
CA VAL A 69 -9.89 3.75 -5.79
C VAL A 69 -10.06 5.22 -6.13
N SER A 70 -10.49 6.03 -5.15
CA SER A 70 -10.82 7.45 -5.38
C SER A 70 -9.80 8.35 -4.70
N GLU A 71 -8.96 9.01 -5.51
CA GLU A 71 -8.11 10.12 -5.04
C GLU A 71 -8.89 11.40 -4.82
N GLN A 72 -10.08 11.57 -5.41
CA GLN A 72 -10.86 12.80 -5.30
C GLN A 72 -11.70 12.85 -4.01
N ARG A 73 -12.59 11.85 -3.81
CA ARG A 73 -13.55 11.87 -2.68
C ARG A 73 -12.87 11.71 -1.33
N PHE A 74 -11.79 10.94 -1.29
CA PHE A 74 -10.99 10.69 -0.10
C PHE A 74 -9.61 11.30 -0.25
N TYR A 75 -9.50 12.45 -0.93
CA TYR A 75 -8.28 13.22 -0.95
C TYR A 75 -7.92 13.66 0.47
N LYS A 76 -6.69 13.41 0.89
CA LYS A 76 -6.12 14.00 2.08
C LYS A 76 -4.65 14.31 1.84
N GLU A 77 -4.26 15.55 2.12
CA GLU A 77 -2.88 15.99 1.99
C GLU A 77 -1.90 15.05 2.72
N GLY A 78 -0.87 14.61 2.00
CA GLY A 78 0.16 13.69 2.48
C GLY A 78 -0.23 12.21 2.47
N TYR A 79 -1.43 11.85 2.01
CA TYR A 79 -1.87 10.47 1.82
C TYR A 79 -2.11 10.15 0.34
N TYR A 80 -1.91 8.88 -0.02
CA TYR A 80 -2.13 8.36 -1.37
C TYR A 80 -3.02 7.12 -1.30
N ASN A 81 -4.13 7.14 -2.03
CA ASN A 81 -5.08 6.02 -2.10
C ASN A 81 -4.67 4.98 -3.15
N LEU A 82 -3.98 5.44 -4.18
CA LEU A 82 -3.24 4.71 -5.18
C LEU A 82 -1.74 4.94 -4.92
N PRO A 83 -1.02 3.94 -4.38
CA PRO A 83 0.38 4.09 -4.05
C PRO A 83 1.25 4.45 -5.25
N GLN A 84 2.17 5.39 -5.07
CA GLN A 84 3.06 5.89 -6.11
C GLN A 84 4.05 4.85 -6.66
N TRP A 85 4.29 3.76 -5.92
CA TRP A 85 5.14 2.65 -6.37
C TRP A 85 4.44 1.71 -7.36
N LEU A 86 3.12 1.83 -7.53
CA LEU A 86 2.42 1.05 -8.56
C LEU A 86 2.90 1.50 -9.95
N PRO A 87 3.09 0.55 -10.88
CA PRO A 87 3.47 0.91 -12.24
C PRO A 87 2.35 1.75 -12.88
N THR A 88 2.75 2.82 -13.57
CA THR A 88 1.84 3.57 -14.43
C THR A 88 1.37 2.69 -15.58
N ILE A 89 0.07 2.52 -15.74
CA ILE A 89 -0.55 1.74 -16.81
C ILE A 89 -1.55 2.59 -17.60
N GLY A 90 -1.74 2.27 -18.88
CA GLY A 90 -2.78 2.88 -19.72
C GLY A 90 -4.18 2.29 -19.55
N PHE A 91 -5.14 2.78 -20.34
CA PHE A 91 -6.51 2.23 -20.39
C PHE A 91 -6.59 0.82 -21.00
N ASP A 92 -5.59 0.43 -21.79
CA ASP A 92 -5.49 -0.89 -22.43
C ASP A 92 -4.60 -1.87 -21.65
N GLU A 93 -4.28 -1.53 -20.41
CA GLU A 93 -3.43 -2.29 -19.52
C GLU A 93 -4.12 -2.53 -18.18
N GLU A 94 -3.70 -3.60 -17.52
CA GLU A 94 -4.21 -3.97 -16.22
C GLU A 94 -3.13 -4.59 -15.34
N ILE A 95 -3.30 -4.41 -14.04
CA ILE A 95 -2.45 -5.00 -13.00
C ILE A 95 -3.24 -6.11 -12.33
N THR A 96 -2.75 -7.34 -12.43
CA THR A 96 -3.26 -8.47 -11.66
C THR A 96 -2.43 -8.67 -10.40
N GLY A 97 -3.05 -9.10 -9.30
CA GLY A 97 -2.33 -9.39 -8.06
C GLY A 97 -3.23 -9.61 -6.86
N ASP A 98 -2.61 -9.82 -5.71
CA ASP A 98 -3.27 -9.96 -4.41
C ASP A 98 -3.20 -8.65 -3.65
N PHE A 99 -4.29 -7.90 -3.64
CA PHE A 99 -4.39 -6.55 -3.08
C PHE A 99 -4.75 -6.61 -1.60
N VAL A 100 -4.05 -5.83 -0.78
CA VAL A 100 -4.44 -5.49 0.59
C VAL A 100 -5.12 -4.11 0.56
N LEU A 101 -6.36 -4.05 0.99
CA LEU A 101 -7.22 -2.87 0.87
C LEU A 101 -7.73 -2.41 2.23
N TYR A 102 -7.84 -1.10 2.42
CA TYR A 102 -8.59 -0.48 3.52
C TYR A 102 -9.91 0.10 3.00
N PRO A 103 -11.04 -0.15 3.67
CA PRO A 103 -12.34 0.37 3.25
C PRO A 103 -12.51 1.84 3.64
N PHE A 104 -13.00 2.65 2.70
CA PHE A 104 -13.47 4.01 2.97
C PHE A 104 -14.98 4.13 3.07
N THR A 105 -15.73 3.16 2.50
CA THR A 105 -17.19 3.15 2.54
C THR A 105 -17.69 1.78 2.96
N LYS A 106 -18.82 1.75 3.67
CA LYS A 106 -19.51 0.49 3.97
C LYS A 106 -19.96 -0.17 2.68
N GLU A 107 -19.90 -1.49 2.63
CA GLU A 107 -20.45 -2.23 1.50
C GLU A 107 -21.97 -2.07 1.44
N LYS A 108 -22.49 -1.84 0.23
CA LYS A 108 -23.92 -1.80 -0.05
C LYS A 108 -24.19 -2.46 -1.40
N THR A 109 -25.30 -3.19 -1.51
CA THR A 109 -25.72 -3.81 -2.77
C THR A 109 -25.92 -2.76 -3.85
N GLY A 110 -25.42 -3.03 -5.06
CA GLY A 110 -25.53 -2.11 -6.20
C GLY A 110 -24.61 -0.88 -6.14
N VAL A 111 -23.82 -0.71 -5.07
CA VAL A 111 -22.90 0.41 -4.91
C VAL A 111 -21.47 -0.09 -4.97
N MET A 112 -20.63 0.58 -5.76
CA MET A 112 -19.18 0.34 -5.78
C MET A 112 -18.56 0.87 -4.47
N PRO A 113 -18.07 0.00 -3.57
CA PRO A 113 -17.34 0.46 -2.40
C PRO A 113 -16.02 1.12 -2.81
N LEU A 114 -15.64 2.14 -2.05
CA LEU A 114 -14.39 2.86 -2.23
C LEU A 114 -13.34 2.38 -1.22
N VAL A 115 -12.11 2.24 -1.70
CA VAL A 115 -10.99 1.65 -0.97
C VAL A 115 -9.70 2.43 -1.22
N CYS A 116 -8.73 2.13 -0.37
CA CYS A 116 -7.34 2.56 -0.43
C CYS A 116 -6.45 1.32 -0.60
N ILE A 117 -5.42 1.35 -1.45
CA ILE A 117 -4.49 0.22 -1.65
C ILE A 117 -3.30 0.35 -0.69
N ASP A 118 -3.12 -0.61 0.22
CA ASP A 118 -1.94 -0.64 1.11
C ASP A 118 -0.74 -1.29 0.40
N THR A 119 -0.96 -2.48 -0.17
CA THR A 119 0.09 -3.25 -0.84
C THR A 119 -0.51 -4.24 -1.85
N VAL A 120 0.33 -4.75 -2.76
CA VAL A 120 -0.03 -5.75 -3.76
C VAL A 120 1.06 -6.82 -3.81
N TYR A 121 0.67 -8.08 -3.71
CA TYR A 121 1.55 -9.23 -3.91
C TYR A 121 1.30 -9.90 -5.26
N ASN A 122 2.27 -10.68 -5.75
CA ASN A 122 2.15 -11.44 -6.99
C ASN A 122 1.74 -10.58 -8.20
N MET A 123 2.20 -9.33 -8.20
CA MET A 123 1.80 -8.31 -9.16
C MET A 123 2.31 -8.63 -10.57
N LYS A 124 1.43 -8.52 -11.58
CA LYS A 124 1.78 -8.63 -13.00
C LYS A 124 1.02 -7.61 -13.82
N VAL A 125 1.73 -6.90 -14.70
CA VAL A 125 1.14 -6.00 -15.70
C VAL A 125 0.88 -6.80 -16.98
N ARG A 126 -0.28 -6.59 -17.61
CA ARG A 126 -0.60 -7.19 -18.92
C ARG A 126 -1.51 -6.27 -19.74
N LYS A 127 -1.59 -6.52 -21.05
CA LYS A 127 -2.61 -5.90 -21.90
C LYS A 127 -4.00 -6.43 -21.53
N ARG A 128 -4.97 -5.52 -21.49
CA ARG A 128 -6.38 -5.85 -21.33
C ARG A 128 -6.86 -6.45 -22.66
N LYS A 129 -7.49 -7.62 -22.58
CA LYS A 129 -8.08 -8.30 -23.74
C LYS A 129 -9.47 -7.77 -24.06
#